data_AF-A0A9Q3C4R9-F1
#
_entry.id   AF-A0A9Q3C4R9-F1
#
_cell.length_a   1.000
_cell.length_b   1.000
_cell.length_c   1.000
_cell.angle_alpha   90.00
_cell.angle_beta   90.00
_cell.angle_gamma   90.00
#
_symmetry.space_group_name_H-M   'P 1'
#
loop_
_entity.id
_entity.type
_entity.pdbx_description
1 polymer ?
#
loop_
_entity_poly.entity_id
_entity_poly.type
_entity_poly.pdbx_seq_one_letter_code
_entity_poly.pdbx_strand_id
1 'polypeptide(L)'
;MDHEGYTLDWVTLLPAVQLAYNTSQNSTTGKSPSVVEKGWNPLFPVDHLKKNLLTIHPTAKDFHDMWKKACDTASKCIAEAK
;
A
#
# COMPACT_ATOMS: atom_id res chain seq x y z
N MET A 1 -5.42 15.01 28.82
CA MET A 1 -4.52 13.84 28.81
C MET A 1 -4.48 13.40 27.36
N ASP A 2 -3.49 13.88 26.63
CA ASP A 2 -3.38 13.71 25.18
C ASP A 2 -2.91 12.28 24.91
N HIS A 3 -3.86 11.36 24.84
CA HIS A 3 -3.62 9.94 24.58
C HIS A 3 -3.87 9.58 23.10
N GLU A 4 -3.69 10.55 22.21
CA GLU A 4 -3.84 10.40 20.77
C GLU A 4 -2.55 10.83 20.08
N GLY A 5 -1.78 9.88 19.57
CA GLY A 5 -0.53 10.21 18.91
C GLY A 5 0.13 8.99 18.31
N TYR A 6 -0.30 8.61 17.11
CA TYR A 6 0.57 7.90 16.17
C TYR A 6 1.74 8.83 15.81
N THR A 7 2.68 9.07 16.72
CA THR A 7 3.96 9.72 16.43
C THR A 7 4.90 8.68 15.82
N LEU A 8 4.55 8.20 14.62
CA LEU A 8 5.58 7.66 13.74
C LEU A 8 6.51 8.82 13.42
N ASP A 9 7.73 8.78 13.95
CA ASP A 9 8.77 9.77 13.66
C ASP A 9 8.93 9.90 12.14
N TRP A 10 8.77 11.12 11.62
CA TRP A 10 8.78 11.38 10.18
C TRP A 10 10.12 11.00 9.56
N VAL A 11 11.23 11.09 10.31
CA VAL A 11 12.56 10.67 9.86
C VAL A 11 12.57 9.16 9.61
N THR A 12 11.97 8.40 10.50
CA THR A 12 11.78 6.94 10.36
C THR A 12 10.91 6.58 9.14
N LEU A 13 9.99 7.47 8.72
CA LEU A 13 9.14 7.27 7.54
C LEU A 13 9.78 7.68 6.21
N LEU A 14 10.85 8.49 6.22
CA LEU A 14 11.49 8.98 5.00
C LEU A 14 11.81 7.90 3.97
N PRO A 15 12.40 6.73 4.34
CA PRO A 15 12.71 5.70 3.36
C PRO A 15 11.45 5.11 2.71
N ALA A 16 10.38 4.94 3.49
CA ALA A 16 9.12 4.39 3.00
C ALA A 16 8.42 5.36 2.04
N VAL A 17 8.39 6.66 2.38
CA VAL A 17 7.79 7.69 1.51
C VAL A 17 8.60 7.87 0.23
N GLN A 18 9.92 7.87 0.32
CA GLN A 18 10.79 7.95 -0.86
C GLN A 18 10.53 6.80 -1.83
N LEU A 19 10.38 5.57 -1.30
CA LEU A 19 10.04 4.40 -2.11
C LEU A 19 8.66 4.54 -2.76
N ALA A 20 7.65 4.96 -1.99
CA ALA A 20 6.29 5.17 -2.49
C ALA A 20 6.25 6.23 -3.60
N TYR A 21 6.95 7.35 -3.42
CA TYR A 21 7.02 8.41 -4.42
C TYR A 21 7.68 7.95 -5.73
N ASN A 22 8.82 7.26 -5.64
CA ASN A 22 9.55 6.82 -6.82
C ASN A 22 8.80 5.75 -7.63
N THR A 23 7.97 4.95 -6.96
CA THR A 23 7.21 3.86 -7.59
C THR A 23 5.81 4.27 -8.01
N SER A 24 5.28 5.38 -7.50
CA SER A 24 3.99 5.91 -7.90
C SER A 24 4.01 6.48 -9.32
N GLN A 25 2.96 6.23 -10.09
CA GLN A 25 2.81 6.77 -11.44
C GLN A 25 2.46 8.26 -11.38
N ASN A 26 3.20 9.09 -12.12
CA ASN A 26 2.85 10.48 -12.29
C ASN A 26 1.66 10.61 -13.27
N SER A 27 0.66 11.44 -12.93
CA SER A 27 -0.54 11.65 -13.74
C SER A 27 -0.28 12.20 -15.15
N THR A 28 0.77 13.03 -15.31
CA THR A 28 1.07 13.70 -16.57
C THR A 28 1.91 12.82 -17.51
N THR A 29 2.85 12.06 -16.96
CA THR A 29 3.79 11.23 -17.74
C THR A 29 3.33 9.78 -17.87
N GLY A 30 2.40 9.33 -17.02
CA GLY A 30 1.94 7.93 -16.98
C GLY A 30 3.02 6.91 -16.58
N LYS A 31 4.18 7.39 -16.13
CA LYS A 31 5.34 6.59 -15.72
C LYS A 31 5.76 6.99 -14.31
N SER A 32 6.34 6.05 -13.57
CA SER A 32 6.92 6.33 -12.26
C SER A 32 8.33 6.93 -12.41
N PRO A 33 8.76 7.80 -11.47
CA PRO A 33 10.10 8.39 -11.52
C PRO A 33 11.23 7.37 -11.66
N SER A 34 11.20 6.24 -10.97
CA SER A 34 12.25 5.22 -11.09
C SER A 34 12.28 4.53 -12.47
N VAL A 35 11.14 4.42 -13.17
CA VAL A 35 11.12 3.94 -14.55
C VAL A 35 11.76 4.96 -15.50
N VAL A 36 11.58 6.26 -15.25
CA VAL A 36 12.19 7.31 -16.07
C VAL A 36 13.70 7.39 -15.85
N GLU A 37 14.15 7.26 -14.60
CA GLU A 37 15.57 7.35 -14.25
C GLU A 37 16.35 6.08 -14.61
N LYS A 38 15.82 4.91 -14.23
CA LYS A 38 16.56 3.64 -14.26
C LYS A 38 16.02 2.65 -15.29
N GLY A 39 14.84 2.90 -15.85
CA GLY A 39 14.17 2.01 -16.78
C GLY A 39 13.36 0.88 -16.11
N TRP A 40 13.40 0.75 -14.78
CA TRP A 40 12.70 -0.32 -14.06
C TRP A 40 12.25 0.13 -12.66
N ASN A 41 11.18 -0.51 -12.15
CA ASN A 41 10.74 -0.38 -10.75
C ASN A 41 11.19 -1.60 -9.95
N PRO A 42 11.60 -1.43 -8.68
CA PRO A 42 11.84 -2.55 -7.80
C PRO A 42 10.57 -3.38 -7.63
N LEU A 43 10.73 -4.70 -7.70
CA LEU A 43 9.64 -5.65 -7.47
C LEU A 43 9.35 -5.71 -5.97
N PHE A 44 8.13 -5.39 -5.56
CA PHE A 44 7.75 -5.50 -4.16
C PHE A 44 7.54 -6.98 -3.78
N PRO A 45 7.69 -7.33 -2.49
CA PRO A 45 7.36 -8.68 -2.00
C PRO A 45 5.92 -9.10 -2.35
N VAL A 46 4.99 -8.14 -2.38
CA VAL A 46 3.59 -8.36 -2.80
C VAL A 46 3.47 -8.72 -4.29
N ASP A 47 4.35 -8.21 -5.14
CA ASP A 47 4.39 -8.53 -6.57
C ASP A 47 4.95 -9.94 -6.80
N HIS A 48 5.86 -10.39 -5.93
CA HIS A 48 6.44 -11.73 -5.94
C HIS A 48 5.60 -12.78 -5.22
N LEU A 49 4.61 -12.38 -4.43
CA LEU A 49 3.70 -13.32 -3.80
C LEU A 49 2.90 -13.99 -4.92
N LYS A 50 3.28 -15.23 -5.27
CA LYS A 50 2.58 -15.98 -6.30
C LYS A 50 1.11 -16.03 -5.91
N LYS A 51 0.22 -15.63 -6.83
CA LYS A 51 -1.25 -15.72 -6.67
C LYS A 51 -1.71 -17.15 -6.31
N ASN A 52 -0.85 -18.15 -6.55
CA ASN A 52 -1.01 -19.56 -6.24
C ASN A 52 -0.14 -20.02 -5.04
N LEU A 53 -0.04 -19.26 -3.95
CA LEU A 53 0.50 -19.80 -2.70
C LEU A 53 -0.52 -20.82 -2.16
N LEU A 54 -0.27 -22.10 -2.44
CA LEU A 54 -1.19 -23.23 -2.26
C LEU A 54 -1.55 -23.58 -0.80
N THR A 55 -1.18 -22.79 0.19
CA THR A 55 -1.57 -23.00 1.59
C THR A 55 -1.52 -21.68 2.35
N ILE A 56 -2.52 -20.84 2.14
CA ILE A 56 -2.79 -19.72 3.04
C ILE A 56 -3.30 -20.34 4.35
N HIS A 57 -2.62 -20.07 5.47
CA HIS A 57 -3.09 -20.48 6.79
C HIS A 57 -4.53 -19.95 6.99
N PRO A 58 -5.48 -20.75 7.52
CA PRO A 58 -6.89 -20.35 7.63
C PRO A 58 -7.06 -18.97 8.27
N THR A 59 -6.30 -18.65 9.31
CA THR A 59 -6.30 -17.33 9.95
C THR A 59 -5.89 -16.18 9.02
N ALA A 60 -4.92 -16.40 8.13
CA ALA A 60 -4.50 -15.37 7.17
C ALA A 60 -5.57 -15.14 6.10
N LYS A 61 -6.33 -16.19 5.72
CA LYS A 61 -7.48 -16.07 4.83
C LYS A 61 -8.62 -15.31 5.51
N ASP A 62 -8.96 -15.67 6.75
CA ASP A 62 -10.01 -15.00 7.51
C ASP A 62 -9.69 -13.51 7.71
N PHE A 63 -8.41 -13.19 8.00
CA PHE A 63 -7.95 -11.82 8.12
C PHE A 63 -8.03 -11.06 6.77
N HIS A 64 -7.66 -11.70 5.66
CA HIS A 64 -7.80 -11.10 4.34
C HIS A 64 -9.26 -10.75 4.02
N ASP A 65 -10.19 -11.68 4.29
CA ASP A 65 -11.61 -11.47 4.04
C ASP A 65 -12.19 -10.36 4.94
N MET A 66 -11.77 -10.30 6.21
CA MET A 66 -12.13 -9.21 7.11
C MET A 66 -11.59 -7.87 6.60
N TRP A 67 -10.32 -7.81 6.24
CA TRP A 67 -9.66 -6.60 5.74
C TRP A 67 -10.33 -6.07 4.47
N LYS A 68 -10.67 -6.96 3.54
CA LYS A 68 -11.36 -6.59 2.30
C LYS A 68 -12.72 -5.95 2.57
N LYS A 69 -13.51 -6.52 3.48
CA LYS A 69 -14.80 -5.93 3.91
C LYS A 69 -14.62 -4.55 4.54
N ALA A 70 -13.57 -4.37 5.35
CA ALA A 70 -13.26 -3.08 5.96
C ALA A 70 -12.91 -2.03 4.90
N CYS A 71 -12.06 -2.37 3.92
CA CYS A 71 -11.74 -1.50 2.80
C CYS A 71 -12.98 -1.13 1.98
N ASP A 72 -13.81 -2.10 1.61
CA ASP A 72 -15.04 -1.84 0.84
C ASP A 72 -16.00 -0.91 1.59
N THR A 73 -16.11 -1.09 2.91
CA THR A 73 -16.94 -0.23 3.76
C THR A 73 -16.36 1.18 3.84
N ALA A 74 -15.05 1.31 4.05
CA ALA A 74 -14.38 2.61 4.07
C ALA A 74 -14.55 3.36 2.74
N SER A 75 -14.40 2.66 1.60
CA SER A 75 -14.62 3.25 0.27
C SER A 75 -16.07 3.72 0.07
N LYS A 76 -17.06 2.98 0.59
CA LYS A 76 -18.48 3.40 0.56
C LYS A 76 -18.72 4.63 1.42
N CYS A 77 -18.21 4.65 2.66
CA CYS A 77 -18.35 5.82 3.54
C CYS A 77 -17.69 7.07 2.93
N ILE A 78 -16.55 6.92 2.25
CA ILE A 78 -15.91 8.04 1.52
C ILE A 78 -16.76 8.50 0.33
N ALA A 79 -17.42 7.58 -0.37
CA ALA A 79 -18.31 7.90 -1.49
C ALA A 79 -19.62 8.56 -1.05
N GLU A 80 -20.19 8.16 0.08
CA GLU A 80 -21.41 8.74 0.68
C GLU A 80 -21.16 10.10 1.34
N ALA A 81 -19.94 10.36 1.80
CA ALA A 81 -19.54 11.64 2.40
C ALA A 81 -19.26 12.75 1.36
N LYS A 82 -19.50 12.48 0.07
CA LYS A 82 -19.24 13.39 -1.05
C LYS A 82 -20.54 13.83 -1.71
#